data_AF-A0A6S6U770-F1
#
_entry.id   AF-A0A6S6U770-F1
#
_cell.length_a   1.000
_cell.length_b   1.000
_cell.length_c   1.000
_cell.angle_alpha   90.00
_cell.angle_beta   90.00
_cell.angle_gamma   90.00
#
_symmetry.space_group_name_H-M   'P 1'
#
loop_
_entity.id
_entity.type
_entity.pdbx_description
1 polymer ?
#
loop_
_entity_poly.entity_id
_entity_poly.type
_entity_poly.pdbx_seq_one_letter_code
_entity_poly.pdbx_strand_id
1 'polypeptide(L)'
;MSAKRLRLVLCTYPGVYSDIVLDELVRAEDIDLVGVIVSTRVLKKDCNHFLAGVRQIQQSGLRYATYLFVVTSLYAGLRFVFGKPTLQKRLAKKGIPVLKTQDINDAPGLSFLQEQQPDIL
;
A
#
# COMPACT_ATOMS: atom_id res chain seq x y z
N MET A 1 -29.84 11.83 12.19
CA MET A 1 -28.44 12.18 12.52
C MET A 1 -27.56 11.32 11.64
N SER A 2 -26.84 11.90 10.67
CA SER A 2 -25.90 11.12 9.85
C SER A 2 -24.79 10.62 10.76
N ALA A 3 -24.60 9.30 10.85
CA ALA A 3 -23.46 8.74 11.58
C ALA A 3 -22.17 9.33 10.98
N LYS A 4 -21.28 9.83 11.84
CA LYS A 4 -19.99 10.39 11.41
C LYS A 4 -19.18 9.24 10.80
N ARG A 5 -18.82 9.35 9.52
CA ARG A 5 -17.93 8.38 8.86
C ARG A 5 -16.53 8.47 9.46
N LEU A 6 -15.91 7.32 9.71
CA LEU A 6 -14.55 7.24 10.22
C LEU A 6 -13.56 7.56 9.11
N ARG A 7 -12.71 8.57 9.31
CA ARG A 7 -11.68 8.96 8.35
C ARG A 7 -10.49 8.04 8.47
N LEU A 8 -10.17 7.32 7.41
CA LEU A 8 -9.12 6.29 7.41
C LEU A 8 -8.02 6.61 6.40
N VAL A 9 -6.76 6.44 6.81
CA VAL A 9 -5.61 6.40 5.89
C VAL A 9 -5.07 4.99 5.83
N LEU A 10 -5.15 4.33 4.68
CA LEU A 10 -4.67 2.96 4.54
C LEU A 10 -3.14 2.93 4.37
N CYS A 11 -2.44 2.26 5.28
CA CYS A 11 -1.01 1.95 5.13
C CYS A 11 -0.82 0.58 4.46
N THR A 12 -0.20 0.52 3.28
CA THR A 12 -0.09 -0.74 2.53
C THR A 12 1.13 -0.85 1.63
N TYR A 13 1.36 -2.04 1.07
CA TYR A 13 2.34 -2.31 0.04
C TYR A 13 1.63 -2.83 -1.23
N PRO A 14 2.04 -2.47 -2.45
CA PRO A 14 1.37 -2.91 -3.67
C PRO A 14 1.38 -4.44 -3.83
N GLY A 15 0.20 -5.05 -3.83
CA GLY A 15 0.04 -6.49 -4.03
C GLY A 15 -1.43 -6.92 -4.03
N VAL A 16 -1.66 -8.24 -4.18
CA VAL A 16 -3.01 -8.82 -4.21
C VAL A 16 -3.85 -8.38 -3.00
N TYR A 17 -3.29 -8.50 -1.80
CA TYR A 17 -4.00 -8.20 -0.56
C TYR A 17 -4.35 -6.71 -0.43
N SER A 18 -3.44 -5.82 -0.85
CA SER A 18 -3.71 -4.37 -0.83
C SER A 18 -4.88 -3.99 -1.72
N ASP A 19 -5.06 -4.66 -2.86
CA ASP A 19 -6.18 -4.40 -3.77
C ASP A 19 -7.49 -4.89 -3.18
N ILE A 20 -7.50 -6.07 -2.54
CA ILE A 20 -8.69 -6.62 -1.89
C ILE A 20 -9.13 -5.70 -0.76
N VAL A 21 -8.21 -5.33 0.14
CA VAL A 21 -8.52 -4.43 1.26
C VAL A 21 -8.98 -3.06 0.77
N LEU A 22 -8.33 -2.51 -0.25
CA LEU A 22 -8.72 -1.23 -0.84
C LEU A 22 -10.15 -1.29 -1.42
N ASP A 23 -10.53 -2.40 -2.05
CA ASP A 23 -11.84 -2.57 -2.66
C ASP A 23 -12.95 -2.68 -1.62
N GLU A 24 -12.66 -3.35 -0.50
CA GLU A 24 -13.58 -3.44 0.63
C GLU A 24 -13.71 -2.10 1.37
N LEU A 25 -12.60 -1.40 1.64
CA LEU A 25 -12.63 -0.08 2.31
C LEU A 25 -13.37 0.98 1.49
N VAL A 26 -13.26 0.92 0.16
CA VAL A 26 -13.98 1.84 -0.74
C VAL A 26 -15.48 1.53 -0.80
N ARG A 27 -15.90 0.30 -0.50
CA ARG A 27 -17.31 -0.12 -0.47
C ARG A 27 -17.97 0.11 0.89
N ALA A 28 -17.19 0.17 1.97
CA ALA A 28 -17.69 0.41 3.31
C ALA A 28 -18.40 1.76 3.41
N GLU A 29 -19.64 1.77 3.90
CA GLU A 29 -20.47 2.98 3.98
C GLU A 29 -20.18 3.85 5.21
N ASP A 30 -19.52 3.28 6.21
CA ASP A 30 -19.15 3.87 7.49
C ASP A 30 -17.72 4.44 7.50
N ILE A 31 -16.95 4.19 6.44
CA ILE A 31 -15.55 4.60 6.31
C ILE A 31 -15.41 5.64 5.20
N ASP A 32 -14.62 6.68 5.48
CA ASP A 32 -14.14 7.64 4.51
C ASP A 32 -12.64 7.43 4.29
N LEU A 33 -12.26 6.84 3.16
CA LEU A 33 -10.85 6.61 2.82
C LEU A 33 -10.21 7.91 2.33
N VAL A 34 -9.60 8.64 3.25
CA VAL A 34 -9.05 9.98 3.00
C VAL A 34 -7.63 9.97 2.44
N GLY A 35 -6.92 8.84 2.50
CA GLY A 35 -5.59 8.73 1.90
C GLY A 35 -5.03 7.31 1.90
N VAL A 36 -3.97 7.10 1.12
CA VAL A 36 -3.23 5.83 1.09
C VAL A 36 -1.74 6.10 1.19
N ILE A 37 -1.08 5.42 2.12
CA ILE A 37 0.37 5.43 2.28
C ILE A 37 0.92 4.12 1.75
N VAL A 38 1.72 4.21 0.69
CA VAL A 38 2.36 3.07 0.05
C VAL A 38 3.78 2.96 0.56
N SER A 39 4.04 1.91 1.34
CA SER A 39 5.39 1.58 1.78
C SER A 39 6.21 1.09 0.59
N THR A 40 7.45 1.59 0.46
CA THR A 40 8.45 1.08 -0.49
C THR A 40 9.59 0.33 0.21
N ARG A 41 9.46 0.10 1.53
CA ARG A 41 10.45 -0.61 2.35
C ARG A 41 10.40 -2.10 2.07
N VAL A 42 11.53 -2.70 1.69
CA VAL A 42 11.62 -4.16 1.44
C VAL A 42 12.01 -4.93 2.70
N LEU A 43 13.00 -4.46 3.47
CA LEU A 43 13.47 -5.09 4.71
C LEU A 43 13.96 -4.08 5.74
N LYS A 44 14.79 -3.15 5.29
CA LYS A 44 15.30 -2.00 6.06
C LYS A 44 15.24 -0.77 5.17
N LYS A 45 15.22 0.41 5.80
CA LYS A 45 15.21 1.72 5.12
C LYS A 45 16.34 1.84 4.09
N ASP A 46 17.53 1.35 4.44
CA ASP A 46 18.75 1.53 3.62
C ASP A 46 19.16 0.29 2.80
N CYS A 47 18.24 -0.63 2.51
CA CYS A 47 18.60 -1.88 1.84
C CYS A 47 18.35 -1.81 0.33
N ASN A 48 19.42 -1.95 -0.47
CA ASN A 48 19.33 -2.11 -1.93
C ASN A 48 18.38 -3.25 -2.30
N HIS A 49 17.47 -3.02 -3.25
CA HIS A 49 16.40 -3.96 -3.63
C HIS A 49 16.90 -5.38 -3.96
N PHE A 50 18.03 -5.51 -4.65
CA PHE A 50 18.63 -6.81 -4.96
C PHE A 50 19.17 -7.52 -3.72
N LEU A 51 19.88 -6.80 -2.87
CA LEU A 51 20.45 -7.35 -1.63
C LEU A 51 19.34 -7.72 -0.64
N ALA A 52 18.25 -6.94 -0.62
CA ALA A 52 17.07 -7.20 0.18
C ALA A 52 16.39 -8.50 -0.27
N GLY A 53 16.25 -8.74 -1.58
CA GLY A 53 15.70 -9.99 -2.11
C GLY A 53 16.53 -11.22 -1.72
N VAL A 54 17.87 -11.14 -1.83
CA VAL A 54 18.76 -12.23 -1.41
C VAL A 54 18.68 -12.47 0.10
N ARG A 55 18.71 -11.40 0.91
CA ARG A 55 18.55 -11.50 2.37
C ARG A 55 17.20 -12.06 2.77
N GLN A 56 16.15 -11.72 2.05
CA GLN A 56 14.82 -12.26 2.29
C GLN A 56 14.81 -13.78 2.07
N ILE A 57 15.39 -14.27 0.97
CA ILE A 57 15.51 -15.71 0.71
C ILE A 57 16.33 -16.39 1.82
N GLN A 58 17.43 -15.79 2.25
CA GLN A 58 18.29 -16.33 3.32
C GLN A 58 17.58 -16.40 4.68
N GLN A 59 16.74 -15.41 5.01
CA GLN A 59 16.09 -15.34 6.33
C GLN A 59 14.76 -16.09 6.41
N SER A 60 14.02 -16.19 5.30
CA SER A 60 12.66 -16.75 5.27
C SER A 60 12.54 -18.04 4.46
N GLY A 61 13.61 -18.44 3.77
CA GLY A 61 13.62 -19.59 2.89
C GLY A 61 12.94 -19.33 1.54
N LEU A 62 13.21 -20.22 0.59
CA LEU A 62 12.75 -20.10 -0.79
C LEU A 62 11.22 -20.12 -0.90
N ARG A 63 10.53 -20.94 -0.08
CA ARG A 63 9.05 -21.05 -0.10
C ARG A 63 8.38 -19.71 0.15
N TYR A 64 8.81 -18.98 1.18
CA TYR A 64 8.23 -17.68 1.51
C TYR A 64 8.61 -16.61 0.48
N ALA A 65 9.85 -16.63 -0.01
CA ALA A 65 10.28 -15.72 -1.06
C ALA A 65 9.49 -15.89 -2.36
N THR A 66 9.25 -17.14 -2.80
CA THR A 66 8.41 -17.43 -3.98
C THR A 66 6.98 -16.99 -3.76
N TYR A 67 6.39 -17.27 -2.60
CA TYR A 67 5.06 -16.79 -2.26
C TYR A 67 4.97 -15.27 -2.35
N LEU A 68 5.91 -14.55 -1.72
CA LEU A 68 5.92 -13.08 -1.76
C LEU A 68 6.06 -12.57 -3.19
N PHE A 69 6.97 -13.15 -3.98
CA PHE A 69 7.13 -12.80 -5.39
C PHE A 69 5.84 -12.98 -6.19
N VAL A 70 5.10 -14.07 -5.95
CA VAL A 70 3.82 -14.34 -6.62
C VAL A 70 2.78 -13.28 -6.28
N VAL A 71 2.57 -12.97 -4.99
CA VAL A 71 1.51 -12.04 -4.55
C VAL A 71 1.85 -10.55 -4.76
N THR A 72 3.10 -10.24 -5.08
CA THR A 72 3.58 -8.87 -5.35
C THR A 72 3.95 -8.70 -6.82
N SER A 73 5.15 -9.12 -7.20
CA SER A 73 5.77 -8.89 -8.51
C SER A 73 5.04 -9.58 -9.66
N LEU A 74 4.73 -10.88 -9.53
CA LEU A 74 4.03 -11.61 -10.57
C LEU A 74 2.62 -11.06 -10.77
N TYR A 75 1.90 -10.79 -9.68
CA TYR A 75 0.58 -10.18 -9.75
C TYR A 75 0.60 -8.79 -10.39
N ALA A 76 1.57 -7.93 -10.05
CA ALA A 76 1.74 -6.63 -10.68
C ALA A 76 2.02 -6.75 -12.18
N GLY A 77 2.88 -7.70 -12.57
CA GLY A 77 3.18 -8.01 -13.97
C GLY A 77 1.96 -8.51 -14.73
N LEU A 78 1.19 -9.44 -14.16
CA LEU A 78 -0.05 -9.92 -14.76
C LEU A 78 -1.08 -8.80 -14.92
N ARG A 79 -1.27 -7.94 -13.91
CA ARG A 79 -2.17 -6.78 -14.04
C ARG A 79 -1.74 -5.87 -15.18
N PHE A 80 -0.44 -5.60 -15.33
CA PHE A 80 0.07 -4.80 -16.43
C PHE A 80 -0.24 -5.43 -17.79
N VAL A 81 0.03 -6.73 -17.95
CA VAL A 81 -0.27 -7.49 -19.18
C VAL A 81 -1.76 -7.46 -19.51
N PHE A 82 -2.64 -7.60 -18.51
CA PHE A 82 -4.09 -7.54 -18.69
C PHE A 82 -4.66 -6.11 -18.75
N GLY A 83 -3.82 -5.08 -18.81
CA GLY A 83 -4.25 -3.68 -18.93
C GLY A 83 -5.03 -3.16 -17.71
N LYS A 84 -4.95 -3.84 -16.56
CA LYS A 84 -5.65 -3.40 -15.35
C LYS A 84 -4.94 -2.19 -14.74
N PRO A 85 -5.68 -1.14 -14.32
CA PRO A 85 -5.08 0.05 -13.74
C PRO A 85 -4.34 -0.30 -12.44
N THR A 86 -3.14 0.25 -12.29
CA THR A 86 -2.36 0.13 -11.06
C THR A 86 -3.08 0.81 -9.90
N LEU A 87 -2.77 0.42 -8.66
CA LEU A 87 -3.36 1.00 -7.44
C LEU A 87 -3.32 2.54 -7.44
N GLN A 88 -2.20 3.14 -7.84
CA GLN A 88 -2.09 4.60 -8.01
C GLN A 88 -3.08 5.18 -9.01
N LYS A 89 -3.24 4.56 -10.18
CA LYS A 89 -4.20 5.03 -11.20
C LYS A 89 -5.63 4.91 -10.70
N ARG A 90 -5.95 3.85 -9.94
CA ARG A 90 -7.27 3.64 -9.33
C ARG A 90 -7.59 4.72 -8.29
N LEU A 91 -6.63 5.01 -7.41
CA LEU A 91 -6.76 6.02 -6.36
C LEU A 91 -6.85 7.43 -6.95
N ALA A 92 -6.01 7.75 -7.94
CA ALA A 92 -6.09 9.01 -8.67
C ALA A 92 -7.46 9.23 -9.32
N LYS A 93 -8.05 8.19 -9.94
CA LYS A 93 -9.40 8.27 -10.52
C LYS A 93 -10.49 8.56 -9.47
N LYS A 94 -10.27 8.15 -8.22
CA LYS A 94 -11.18 8.41 -7.09
C LYS A 94 -10.85 9.71 -6.35
N GLY A 95 -9.81 10.44 -6.75
CA GLY A 95 -9.35 11.65 -6.06
C GLY A 95 -8.72 11.39 -4.69
N ILE A 96 -8.32 10.15 -4.40
CA ILE A 96 -7.73 9.77 -3.10
C ILE A 96 -6.21 10.05 -3.15
N PRO A 97 -5.67 10.87 -2.24
CA PRO A 97 -4.26 11.21 -2.23
C PRO A 97 -3.39 10.01 -1.83
N VAL A 98 -2.20 9.92 -2.43
CA VAL A 98 -1.28 8.80 -2.23
C VAL A 98 0.12 9.30 -1.89
N LEU A 99 0.64 8.88 -0.74
CA LEU A 99 2.05 9.09 -0.39
C LEU A 99 2.82 7.80 -0.60
N LYS A 100 3.98 7.86 -1.27
CA LYS A 100 4.95 6.77 -1.27
C LYS A 100 6.09 7.13 -0.34
N THR A 101 6.38 6.28 0.63
CA THR A 101 7.50 6.52 1.54
C THR A 101 8.16 5.22 1.98
N GLN A 102 9.45 5.29 2.31
CA GLN A 102 10.16 4.22 3.00
C GLN A 102 9.98 4.31 4.52
N ASP A 103 9.47 5.43 5.02
CA ASP A 103 9.34 5.73 6.44
C ASP A 103 8.17 6.69 6.69
N ILE A 104 7.06 6.20 7.21
CA ILE A 104 5.87 7.03 7.52
C ILE A 104 6.15 8.09 8.59
N ASN A 105 7.19 7.92 9.39
CA ASN A 105 7.53 8.85 10.47
C ASN A 105 8.48 9.98 10.00
N ASP A 106 8.81 10.02 8.71
CA ASP A 106 9.55 11.15 8.14
C ASP A 106 8.65 12.39 8.03
N ALA A 107 9.27 13.56 7.82
CA ALA A 107 8.53 14.81 7.71
C ALA A 107 7.43 14.77 6.63
N PRO A 108 7.66 14.22 5.41
CA PRO A 108 6.60 14.01 4.43
C PRO A 108 5.42 13.17 4.93
N GLY A 109 5.69 12.07 5.64
CA GLY A 109 4.67 11.20 6.23
C GLY A 109 3.84 11.91 7.29
N LEU A 110 4.48 12.64 8.19
CA LEU A 110 3.80 13.40 9.22
C LEU A 110 2.96 14.54 8.64
N SER A 111 3.49 15.28 7.65
CA SER A 111 2.73 16.33 6.96
C SER A 111 1.50 15.77 6.24
N PHE A 112 1.66 14.62 5.56
CA PHE A 112 0.53 13.95 4.90
C PHE A 112 -0.57 13.57 5.88
N LEU A 113 -0.21 12.99 7.03
CA LEU A 113 -1.18 12.62 8.07
C LEU A 113 -1.90 13.84 8.66
N GLN A 114 -1.18 14.94 8.87
CA GLN A 114 -1.77 16.19 9.35
C GLN A 114 -2.75 16.80 8.35
N GLU A 115 -2.42 16.77 7.06
CA GLU A 115 -3.30 17.27 5.99
C GLU A 115 -4.58 16.43 5.86
N GLN A 116 -4.47 15.10 5.94
CA GLN A 116 -5.61 14.20 5.75
C GLN A 116 -6.50 14.08 6.99
N GLN A 117 -6.01 14.42 8.18
CA GLN A 117 -6.75 14.35 9.46
C GLN A 117 -7.49 13.00 9.64
N PRO A 118 -6.79 11.84 9.61
CA PRO A 118 -7.43 10.56 9.85
C PRO A 118 -7.81 10.38 11.32
N ASP A 119 -8.90 9.66 11.55
CA ASP A 119 -9.26 9.11 12.85
C ASP A 119 -8.48 7.79 13.11
N ILE A 120 -8.17 7.02 12.04
CA ILE A 120 -7.55 5.69 12.09
C ILE A 120 -6.54 5.50 10.93
N LEU A 121 -5.45 4.75 11.19
CA LEU A 121 -4.44 4.30 10.22
C LEU A 121 -4.54 2.78 9.95
#